data_AF-A0A2V6DXH5-F1
#
_entry.id   AF-A0A2V6DXH5-F1
#
_cell.length_a   1.000
_cell.length_b   1.000
_cell.length_c   1.000
_cell.angle_alpha   90.00
_cell.angle_beta   90.00
_cell.angle_gamma   90.00
#
_symmetry.space_group_name_H-M   'P 1'
#
loop_
_entity.id
_entity.type
_entity.pdbx_description
1 polymer ?
#
loop_
_entity_poly.entity_id
_entity_poly.type
_entity_poly.pdbx_seq_one_letter_code
_entity_poly.pdbx_strand_id
1 'polypeptide(L)'
;MPTTWFVFVFWFVVWRIVRQTGAPGVAECFLLALLIGLTATAVATVLAVVPLIFAALFKADPAVWRNLIARVVVVFAGVALGTSPCWIHNYFIAKDHVLLSAHSGINFWIGNNPEGTGYPRFPPGIRAGQAAMLQDSITQAEAAAGRSLKHEEVSGYWSDKARTYIASHPGDWLALLARKLRNFWSAFQYDDLSIITSLR
;
A
#
# COMPACT_ATOMS: atom_id res chain seq x y z
N MET A 1 -16.40 -5.50 -1.16
CA MET A 1 -15.15 -4.78 -0.82
C MET A 1 -15.47 -3.70 0.21
N PRO A 2 -14.60 -3.43 1.20
CA PRO A 2 -14.82 -2.42 2.24
C PRO A 2 -14.64 -0.98 1.72
N THR A 3 -14.98 -0.71 0.46
CA THR A 3 -14.77 0.58 -0.21
C THR A 3 -15.52 1.71 0.48
N THR A 4 -16.70 1.45 1.05
CA THR A 4 -17.45 2.44 1.84
C THR A 4 -16.63 3.01 2.99
N TRP A 5 -15.90 2.16 3.73
CA TRP A 5 -15.05 2.58 4.83
C TRP A 5 -13.85 3.40 4.36
N PHE A 6 -13.20 2.97 3.28
CA PHE A 6 -12.12 3.74 2.66
C PHE A 6 -12.60 5.14 2.25
N VAL A 7 -13.71 5.23 1.50
CA VAL A 7 -14.25 6.49 0.99
C VAL A 7 -14.65 7.40 2.15
N PHE A 8 -15.35 6.87 3.15
CA PHE A 8 -15.75 7.63 4.34
C PHE A 8 -14.54 8.20 5.08
N VAL A 9 -13.56 7.37 5.43
CA VAL A 9 -12.38 7.82 6.20
C VAL A 9 -11.52 8.78 5.39
N PHE A 10 -11.33 8.51 4.10
CA PHE A 10 -10.63 9.42 3.19
C PHE A 10 -11.27 10.82 3.22
N TRP A 11 -12.57 10.91 2.94
CA TRP A 11 -13.27 12.20 2.89
C TRP A 11 -13.40 12.86 4.26
N PHE A 12 -13.54 12.07 5.33
CA PHE A 12 -13.54 12.59 6.70
C PHE A 12 -12.21 13.28 7.04
N VAL A 13 -11.06 12.64 6.74
CA VAL A 13 -9.74 13.23 6.98
C VAL A 13 -9.53 14.48 6.12
N VAL A 14 -9.88 14.42 4.83
CA VAL A 14 -9.80 15.59 3.92
C VAL A 14 -10.66 16.74 4.43
N TRP A 15 -11.94 16.49 4.73
CA TRP A 15 -12.85 17.48 5.28
C TRP A 15 -12.31 18.08 6.57
N ARG A 16 -11.79 17.23 7.49
CA ARG A 16 -11.25 17.68 8.77
C ARG A 16 -10.04 18.61 8.59
N ILE A 17 -9.16 18.29 7.64
CA ILE A 17 -7.96 19.08 7.33
C ILE A 17 -8.32 20.38 6.61
N VAL A 18 -9.33 20.39 5.74
CA VAL A 18 -9.74 21.58 4.98
C VAL A 18 -10.56 22.54 5.84
N ARG A 19 -11.42 22.04 6.71
CA ARG A 19 -12.33 22.85 7.54
C ARG A 19 -11.63 23.65 8.63
N GLN A 20 -10.42 23.25 9.04
CA GLN A 20 -9.66 23.99 10.06
C GLN A 20 -8.49 24.75 9.47
N THR A 21 -8.29 25.94 10.03
CA THR A 21 -7.19 26.86 9.71
C THR A 21 -5.89 26.48 10.42
N GLY A 22 -5.98 25.87 11.61
CA GLY A 22 -4.84 25.42 12.39
C GLY A 22 -4.45 23.96 12.13
N ALA A 23 -3.21 23.62 12.49
CA ALA A 23 -2.74 22.24 12.49
C ALA A 23 -3.48 21.40 13.55
N PRO A 24 -3.72 20.10 13.27
CA PRO A 24 -4.37 19.21 14.22
C PRO A 24 -3.60 19.12 15.55
N GLY A 25 -4.35 19.00 16.64
CA GLY A 25 -3.78 18.76 17.97
C GLY A 25 -3.10 17.39 18.07
N VAL A 26 -2.32 17.15 19.13
CA VAL A 26 -1.65 15.85 19.36
C VAL A 26 -2.67 14.71 19.48
N ALA A 27 -3.68 14.87 20.34
CA ALA A 27 -4.74 13.88 20.50
C ALA A 27 -5.51 13.63 19.21
N GLU A 28 -5.73 14.68 18.42
CA GLU A 28 -6.40 14.55 17.14
C GLU A 28 -5.56 13.78 16.11
N CYS A 29 -4.26 14.09 16.02
CA CYS A 29 -3.33 13.34 15.15
C CYS A 29 -3.38 11.84 15.48
N PHE A 30 -3.39 11.50 16.77
CA PHE A 30 -3.53 10.12 17.23
C PHE A 30 -4.86 9.49 16.78
N LEU A 31 -6.00 10.16 17.00
CA LEU A 31 -7.32 9.64 16.66
C LEU A 31 -7.50 9.46 15.15
N LEU A 32 -7.05 10.41 14.34
CA LEU A 32 -7.09 10.30 12.88
C LEU A 32 -6.20 9.13 12.40
N ALA A 33 -5.00 9.01 12.94
CA ALA A 33 -4.08 7.92 12.62
C ALA A 33 -4.61 6.55 13.07
N LEU A 34 -5.26 6.47 14.23
CA LEU A 34 -5.92 5.26 14.73
C LEU A 34 -7.06 4.82 13.81
N LEU A 35 -7.91 5.77 13.39
CA LEU A 35 -8.98 5.51 12.43
C LEU A 35 -8.46 5.00 11.08
N ILE A 36 -7.39 5.62 10.58
CA ILE A 36 -6.70 5.17 9.35
C ILE A 36 -6.15 3.75 9.55
N GLY A 37 -5.46 3.48 10.66
CA GLY A 37 -4.89 2.17 10.97
C GLY A 37 -5.95 1.06 11.06
N LEU A 38 -7.07 1.33 11.74
CA LEU A 38 -8.20 0.39 11.82
C LEU A 38 -8.78 0.12 10.43
N THR A 39 -8.94 1.15 9.61
CA THR A 39 -9.45 1.01 8.24
C THR A 39 -8.46 0.25 7.35
N ALA A 40 -7.15 0.38 7.61
CA ALA A 40 -6.10 -0.31 6.87
C ALA A 40 -6.14 -1.84 7.04
N THR A 41 -6.73 -2.33 8.13
CA THR A 41 -6.99 -3.78 8.31
C THR A 41 -7.97 -4.34 7.28
N ALA A 42 -8.86 -3.49 6.75
CA ALA A 42 -9.82 -3.86 5.72
C ALA A 42 -9.31 -3.48 4.31
N VAL A 43 -8.71 -2.29 4.18
CA VAL A 43 -8.22 -1.75 2.91
C VAL A 43 -6.90 -1.00 3.13
N ALA A 44 -5.77 -1.67 2.90
CA ALA A 44 -4.43 -1.12 3.15
C ALA A 44 -4.12 0.18 2.40
N THR A 45 -4.78 0.44 1.25
CA THR A 45 -4.57 1.66 0.47
C THR A 45 -4.98 2.94 1.20
N VAL A 46 -5.80 2.84 2.26
CA VAL A 46 -6.16 4.00 3.11
C VAL A 46 -4.93 4.64 3.79
N LEU A 47 -3.83 3.89 3.95
CA LEU A 47 -2.57 4.43 4.47
C LEU A 47 -2.00 5.57 3.61
N ALA A 48 -2.41 5.67 2.34
CA ALA A 48 -2.07 6.80 1.46
C ALA A 48 -2.65 8.15 1.94
N VAL A 49 -3.53 8.15 2.94
CA VAL A 49 -4.08 9.35 3.58
C VAL A 49 -3.14 9.93 4.65
N VAL A 50 -2.22 9.13 5.21
CA VAL A 50 -1.30 9.57 6.28
C VAL A 50 -0.47 10.82 5.89
N PRO A 51 0.07 10.94 4.66
CA PRO A 51 0.76 12.16 4.22
C PRO A 51 -0.09 13.43 4.31
N LEU A 52 -1.42 13.35 4.21
CA LEU A 52 -2.30 14.51 4.36
C LEU A 52 -2.28 15.04 5.79
N ILE A 53 -2.18 14.16 6.80
CA ILE A 53 -2.02 14.56 8.20
C ILE A 53 -0.71 15.34 8.37
N PHE A 54 0.39 14.85 7.79
CA PHE A 54 1.67 15.55 7.81
C PHE A 54 1.60 16.88 7.07
N ALA A 55 0.96 16.95 5.90
CA ALA A 55 0.73 18.19 5.18
C ALA A 55 -0.06 19.22 6.03
N ALA A 56 -1.04 18.75 6.81
CA ALA A 56 -1.80 19.60 7.72
C ALA A 56 -0.96 20.17 8.88
N LEU A 57 0.16 19.54 9.24
CA LEU A 57 1.07 20.08 10.24
C LEU A 57 1.76 21.37 9.76
N PHE A 58 1.98 21.52 8.45
CA PHE A 58 2.60 22.70 7.85
C PHE A 58 1.64 23.88 7.64
N LYS A 59 0.33 23.71 7.91
CA LYS A 59 -0.66 24.79 7.80
C LYS A 59 -0.54 25.86 8.89
N ALA A 60 0.38 25.72 9.85
CA ALA A 60 0.27 26.42 11.12
C ALA A 60 1.53 27.17 11.58
N ASP A 61 1.22 28.16 12.41
CA ASP A 61 2.06 29.06 13.22
C ASP A 61 3.39 28.45 13.72
N PRO A 62 4.43 29.25 14.00
CA PRO A 62 5.73 28.79 14.52
C PRO A 62 5.63 27.89 15.76
N ALA A 63 4.53 27.96 16.51
CA ALA A 63 4.23 27.09 17.65
C ALA A 63 4.07 25.59 17.30
N VAL A 64 3.92 25.22 16.03
CA VAL A 64 3.90 23.81 15.58
C VAL A 64 5.20 23.08 15.87
N TRP A 65 6.34 23.76 15.69
CA TRP A 65 7.66 23.16 15.85
C TRP A 65 7.90 22.69 17.29
N ARG A 66 7.24 23.32 18.28
CA ARG A 66 7.32 22.94 19.69
C ARG A 66 6.82 21.52 19.96
N ASN A 67 5.82 21.06 19.22
CA ASN A 67 5.17 19.75 19.43
C ASN A 67 5.27 18.82 18.21
N LEU A 68 6.10 19.15 17.21
CA LEU A 68 6.17 18.39 15.96
C LEU A 68 6.54 16.93 16.21
N ILE A 69 7.57 16.68 17.03
CA ILE A 69 8.00 15.32 17.37
C ILE A 69 6.85 14.54 18.02
N ALA A 70 6.18 15.14 19.01
CA ALA A 70 5.04 14.51 19.68
C ALA A 70 3.92 14.16 18.67
N ARG A 71 3.59 15.07 17.74
CA ARG A 71 2.58 14.84 16.69
C ARG A 71 2.99 13.71 15.75
N VAL A 72 4.23 13.67 15.30
CA VAL A 72 4.75 12.61 14.43
C VAL A 72 4.71 11.26 15.15
N VAL A 73 5.18 11.21 16.40
CA VAL A 73 5.16 9.99 17.22
C VAL A 73 3.74 9.45 17.38
N VAL A 74 2.76 10.31 17.71
CA VAL A 74 1.39 9.84 17.90
C VAL A 74 0.69 9.45 16.60
N VAL A 75 1.09 10.00 15.44
CA VAL A 75 0.62 9.49 14.13
C VAL A 75 1.10 8.05 13.93
N PHE A 76 2.39 7.79 14.11
CA PHE A 76 2.91 6.43 14.00
C PHE A 76 2.28 5.48 15.03
N ALA A 77 2.14 5.93 16.28
CA ALA A 77 1.51 5.14 17.33
C ALA A 77 0.04 4.83 17.03
N GLY A 78 -0.72 5.80 16.49
CA GLY A 78 -2.11 5.62 16.08
C GLY A 78 -2.24 4.59 14.95
N VAL A 79 -1.43 4.73 13.89
CA VAL A 79 -1.43 3.75 12.78
C VAL A 79 -1.06 2.36 13.31
N ALA A 80 0.03 2.23 14.07
CA ALA A 80 0.49 0.96 14.61
C ALA A 80 -0.58 0.30 15.48
N LEU A 81 -1.19 1.05 16.40
CA LEU A 81 -2.26 0.56 17.27
C LEU A 81 -3.49 0.15 16.46
N GLY A 82 -3.89 0.94 15.46
CA GLY A 82 -5.03 0.63 14.60
C GLY A 82 -4.82 -0.62 13.75
N THR A 83 -3.60 -0.85 13.26
CA THR A 83 -3.25 -2.06 12.50
C THR A 83 -2.98 -3.28 13.38
N SER A 84 -2.79 -3.08 14.69
CA SER A 84 -2.36 -4.14 15.61
C SER A 84 -3.28 -5.37 15.66
N PRO A 85 -4.63 -5.28 15.55
CA PRO A 85 -5.47 -6.48 15.59
C PRO A 85 -5.16 -7.46 14.45
N CYS A 86 -4.88 -6.93 13.25
CA CYS A 86 -4.51 -7.75 12.08
C CYS A 86 -3.13 -8.39 12.29
N TRP A 87 -2.14 -7.60 12.72
CA TRP A 87 -0.80 -8.12 12.99
C TRP A 87 -0.79 -9.16 14.11
N ILE A 88 -1.51 -8.91 15.22
CA ILE A 88 -1.65 -9.86 16.34
C ILE A 88 -2.26 -11.18 15.83
N HIS A 89 -3.33 -11.11 15.04
CA HIS A 89 -3.93 -12.31 14.46
C HIS A 89 -2.93 -13.06 13.56
N ASN A 90 -2.25 -12.36 12.66
CA ASN A 90 -1.29 -12.97 11.73
C ASN A 90 -0.14 -13.64 12.49
N TYR A 91 0.41 -12.95 13.48
CA TYR A 91 1.56 -13.42 14.26
C TYR A 91 1.19 -14.61 15.17
N PHE A 92 0.15 -14.46 15.99
CA PHE A 92 -0.15 -15.45 17.02
C PHE A 92 -1.01 -16.62 16.51
N ILE A 93 -1.94 -16.37 15.59
CA ILE A 93 -2.87 -17.38 15.07
C ILE A 93 -2.34 -17.97 13.77
N ALA A 94 -2.03 -17.13 12.78
CA ALA A 94 -1.56 -17.61 11.47
C ALA A 94 -0.07 -18.02 11.46
N LYS A 95 0.68 -17.71 12.52
CA LYS A 95 2.14 -17.95 12.64
C LYS A 95 2.93 -17.33 11.48
N ASP A 96 2.47 -16.17 11.02
CA ASP A 96 3.01 -15.44 9.89
C ASP A 96 3.31 -13.98 10.29
N HIS A 97 4.49 -13.48 9.95
CA HIS A 97 4.94 -12.16 10.43
C HIS A 97 4.51 -10.99 9.54
N VAL A 98 3.53 -11.20 8.66
CA VAL A 98 3.00 -10.17 7.77
C VAL A 98 2.17 -9.14 8.55
N LEU A 99 2.45 -7.85 8.33
CA LEU A 99 1.75 -6.74 9.00
C LEU A 99 0.27 -6.66 8.63
N LEU A 100 -0.03 -6.67 7.33
CA LEU A 100 -1.41 -6.55 6.82
C LEU A 100 -1.74 -7.67 5.82
N SER A 101 -0.82 -8.00 4.91
CA SER A 101 -1.11 -8.98 3.86
C SER A 101 0.13 -9.67 3.31
N ALA A 102 0.01 -10.99 3.13
CA ALA A 102 0.97 -11.83 2.39
C ALA A 102 1.08 -11.47 0.89
N HIS A 103 0.13 -10.70 0.35
CA HIS A 103 0.16 -10.25 -1.03
C HIS A 103 1.07 -9.04 -1.27
N SER A 104 1.63 -8.44 -0.22
CA SER A 104 2.40 -7.19 -0.35
C SER A 104 3.59 -7.33 -1.31
N GLY A 105 4.35 -8.42 -1.22
CA GLY A 105 5.49 -8.68 -2.10
C GLY A 105 5.10 -8.86 -3.56
N ILE A 106 4.13 -9.73 -3.85
CA ILE A 106 3.70 -9.96 -5.23
C ILE A 106 3.09 -8.69 -5.85
N ASN A 107 2.29 -7.91 -5.09
CA ASN A 107 1.77 -6.63 -5.56
C ASN A 107 2.90 -5.62 -5.84
N PHE A 108 3.96 -5.64 -5.04
CA PHE A 108 5.14 -4.81 -5.28
C PHE A 108 5.86 -5.21 -6.58
N TRP A 109 6.01 -6.51 -6.86
CA TRP A 109 6.56 -7.01 -8.11
C TRP A 109 5.66 -6.71 -9.32
N ILE A 110 4.34 -6.93 -9.23
CA ILE A 110 3.37 -6.57 -10.28
C ILE A 110 3.53 -5.10 -10.65
N GLY A 111 3.71 -4.23 -9.65
CA GLY A 111 3.97 -2.82 -9.88
C GLY A 111 5.36 -2.53 -10.46
N ASN A 112 6.39 -3.30 -10.13
CA ASN A 112 7.79 -2.93 -10.37
C ASN A 112 8.58 -4.10 -10.98
N ASN A 113 8.23 -4.48 -12.21
CA ASN A 113 8.94 -5.51 -12.96
C ASN A 113 9.35 -5.01 -14.35
N PRO A 114 10.30 -5.69 -15.03
CA PRO A 114 10.78 -5.32 -16.37
C PRO A 114 9.70 -5.25 -17.44
N GLU A 115 8.63 -6.04 -17.30
CA GLU A 115 7.54 -6.12 -18.28
C GLU A 115 6.41 -5.12 -18.00
N GLY A 116 6.61 -4.23 -17.02
CA GLY A 116 5.64 -3.21 -16.63
C GLY A 116 5.38 -2.22 -17.76
N THR A 117 4.11 -2.07 -18.15
CA THR A 117 3.69 -1.13 -19.21
C THR A 117 3.13 0.18 -18.67
N GLY A 118 3.02 0.31 -17.34
CA GLY A 118 2.32 1.41 -16.67
C GLY A 118 0.83 1.13 -16.44
N TYR A 119 0.35 -0.06 -16.82
CA TYR A 119 -0.99 -0.58 -16.52
C TYR A 119 -0.90 -1.83 -15.64
N PRO A 120 -1.97 -2.17 -14.90
CA PRO A 120 -2.03 -3.43 -14.18
C PRO A 120 -1.87 -4.59 -15.16
N ARG A 121 -0.77 -5.32 -15.03
CA ARG A 121 -0.49 -6.51 -15.83
C ARG A 121 -0.02 -7.61 -14.90
N PHE A 122 -0.68 -8.76 -14.97
CA PHE A 122 -0.24 -9.92 -14.21
C PHE A 122 1.06 -10.47 -14.82
N PRO A 123 2.06 -10.82 -13.98
CA PRO A 123 3.27 -11.47 -14.44
C PRO A 123 2.95 -12.77 -15.18
N PRO A 124 3.77 -13.16 -16.17
CA PRO A 124 3.61 -14.44 -16.85
C PRO A 124 3.48 -15.59 -15.83
N GLY A 125 2.51 -16.48 -16.07
CA GLY A 125 2.26 -17.63 -15.20
C GLY A 125 1.53 -17.33 -13.88
N ILE A 126 1.05 -16.10 -13.67
CA ILE A 126 0.18 -15.74 -12.54
C ILE A 126 -1.22 -15.41 -13.06
N ARG A 127 -2.21 -16.22 -12.67
CA ARG A 127 -3.60 -16.04 -13.08
C ARG A 127 -4.23 -14.86 -12.38
N ALA A 128 -5.15 -14.19 -13.09
CA ALA A 128 -5.99 -13.14 -12.53
C ALA A 128 -6.94 -13.71 -11.45
N GLY A 129 -7.18 -12.91 -10.42
CA GLY A 129 -8.04 -13.26 -9.28
C GLY A 129 -7.24 -13.54 -8.00
N GLN A 130 -7.75 -13.07 -6.86
CA GLN A 130 -6.96 -13.01 -5.62
C GLN A 130 -6.47 -14.38 -5.14
N ALA A 131 -7.34 -15.40 -5.15
CA ALA A 131 -6.98 -16.75 -4.71
C ALA A 131 -6.01 -17.44 -5.68
N ALA A 132 -6.28 -17.34 -6.99
CA ALA A 132 -5.43 -17.93 -8.02
C ALA A 132 -4.04 -17.26 -8.05
N MET A 133 -4.01 -15.93 -7.94
CA MET A 133 -2.77 -15.16 -7.82
C MET A 133 -1.97 -15.56 -6.57
N LEU A 134 -2.62 -15.76 -5.42
CA LEU A 134 -1.93 -16.23 -4.22
C LEU A 134 -1.30 -17.61 -4.44
N GLN A 135 -2.08 -18.54 -4.97
CA GLN A 135 -1.63 -19.91 -5.21
C GLN A 135 -0.46 -19.94 -6.19
N ASP A 136 -0.57 -19.24 -7.33
CA ASP A 136 0.48 -19.20 -8.35
C ASP A 136 1.73 -18.48 -7.81
N SER A 137 1.54 -17.42 -7.02
CA SER A 137 2.63 -16.72 -6.32
C SER A 137 3.39 -17.66 -5.38
N ILE A 138 2.70 -18.49 -4.60
CA ILE A 138 3.30 -19.49 -3.71
C ILE A 138 4.03 -20.54 -4.54
N THR A 139 3.36 -21.15 -5.52
CA THR A 139 3.94 -22.21 -6.34
C THR A 139 5.21 -21.76 -7.06
N GLN A 140 5.23 -20.55 -7.63
CA GLN A 140 6.43 -20.03 -8.29
C GLN A 140 7.57 -19.75 -7.30
N ALA A 141 7.26 -19.20 -6.13
CA ALA A 141 8.28 -18.91 -5.12
C ALA A 141 8.87 -20.22 -4.53
N GLU A 142 8.03 -21.20 -4.23
CA GLU A 142 8.45 -22.52 -3.73
C GLU A 142 9.26 -23.30 -4.78
N ALA A 143 8.84 -23.27 -6.05
CA ALA A 143 9.59 -23.89 -7.14
C ALA A 143 10.99 -23.25 -7.29
N ALA A 144 11.10 -21.93 -7.16
CA ALA A 144 12.38 -21.23 -7.20
C ALA A 144 13.26 -21.54 -5.98
N ALA A 145 12.66 -21.74 -4.80
CA ALA A 145 13.36 -22.06 -3.56
C ALA A 145 13.70 -23.55 -3.40
N GLY A 146 13.05 -24.44 -4.15
CA GLY A 146 13.21 -25.89 -4.04
C GLY A 146 12.66 -26.49 -2.73
N ARG A 147 11.82 -25.76 -2.00
CA ARG A 147 11.21 -26.17 -0.73
C ARG A 147 9.89 -25.44 -0.51
N SER A 148 9.09 -25.93 0.44
CA SER A 148 7.92 -25.17 0.89
C SER A 148 8.34 -23.90 1.64
N LEU A 149 7.57 -22.83 1.43
CA LEU A 149 7.82 -21.49 1.95
C LEU A 149 6.66 -21.04 2.82
N LYS A 150 6.97 -20.32 3.90
CA LYS A 150 5.96 -19.55 4.63
C LYS A 150 5.49 -18.36 3.79
N HIS A 151 4.30 -17.85 4.08
CA HIS A 151 3.74 -16.66 3.42
C HIS A 151 4.67 -15.43 3.51
N GLU A 152 5.33 -15.18 4.65
CA GLU A 152 6.36 -14.15 4.78
C GLU A 152 7.52 -14.34 3.77
N GLU A 153 7.96 -15.59 3.55
CA GLU A 153 9.08 -15.91 2.65
C GLU A 153 8.68 -15.76 1.19
N VAL A 154 7.45 -16.15 0.84
CA VAL A 154 6.87 -15.90 -0.48
C VAL A 154 6.80 -14.40 -0.77
N SER A 155 6.30 -13.61 0.20
CA SER A 155 6.26 -12.15 0.07
C SER A 155 7.67 -11.54 -0.01
N GLY A 156 8.63 -12.07 0.76
CA GLY A 156 10.03 -11.70 0.71
C GLY A 156 10.65 -11.94 -0.67
N TYR A 157 10.48 -13.14 -1.22
CA TYR A 157 10.95 -13.51 -2.56
C TYR A 157 10.53 -12.50 -3.63
N TRP A 158 9.24 -12.14 -3.69
CA TRP A 158 8.75 -11.16 -4.67
C TRP A 158 9.24 -9.74 -4.39
N SER A 159 9.33 -9.36 -3.11
CA SER A 159 9.83 -8.04 -2.71
C SER A 159 11.29 -7.86 -3.10
N ASP A 160 12.12 -8.88 -2.85
CA ASP A 160 13.53 -8.88 -3.18
C ASP A 160 13.73 -8.90 -4.69
N LYS A 161 12.96 -9.70 -5.43
CA LYS A 161 12.96 -9.68 -6.89
C LYS A 161 12.70 -8.28 -7.46
N ALA A 162 11.71 -7.57 -6.92
CA ALA A 162 11.41 -6.18 -7.30
C ALA A 162 12.55 -5.22 -6.94
N ARG A 163 13.10 -5.33 -5.72
CA ARG A 163 14.21 -4.47 -5.28
C ARG A 163 15.47 -4.69 -6.12
N THR A 164 15.80 -5.94 -6.43
CA THR A 164 16.92 -6.29 -7.30
C THR A 164 16.73 -5.70 -8.70
N TYR A 165 15.53 -5.76 -9.27
CA TYR A 165 15.24 -5.11 -10.55
C TYR A 165 15.42 -3.59 -10.47
N ILE A 166 14.84 -2.93 -9.48
CA ILE A 166 14.97 -1.47 -9.29
C ILE A 166 16.44 -1.06 -9.14
N ALA A 167 17.20 -1.81 -8.35
CA ALA A 167 18.62 -1.52 -8.09
C ALA A 167 19.51 -1.75 -9.33
N SER A 168 19.19 -2.76 -10.15
CA SER A 168 19.95 -3.06 -11.37
C SER A 168 19.55 -2.19 -12.57
N HIS A 169 18.31 -1.72 -12.62
CA HIS A 169 17.76 -0.95 -13.75
C HIS A 169 17.00 0.31 -13.29
N PRO A 170 17.65 1.24 -12.56
CA PRO A 170 16.97 2.41 -11.99
C PRO A 170 16.38 3.34 -13.07
N GLY A 171 17.03 3.45 -14.23
CA GLY A 171 16.55 4.26 -15.35
C GLY A 171 15.23 3.73 -15.93
N ASP A 172 15.15 2.43 -16.18
CA ASP A 172 13.92 1.80 -16.70
C ASP A 172 12.79 1.86 -15.69
N TRP A 173 13.10 1.67 -14.40
CA TRP A 173 12.13 1.85 -13.33
C TRP A 173 11.60 3.30 -13.24
N LEU A 174 12.48 4.31 -13.33
CA LEU A 174 12.07 5.72 -13.38
C LEU A 174 11.20 6.01 -14.60
N ALA A 175 11.55 5.47 -15.77
CA ALA A 175 10.73 5.60 -16.98
C ALA A 175 9.35 4.95 -16.80
N LEU A 176 9.28 3.79 -16.15
CA LEU A 176 8.02 3.14 -15.78
C LEU A 176 7.17 4.01 -14.83
N LEU A 177 7.78 4.62 -13.82
CA LEU A 177 7.08 5.55 -12.93
C LEU A 177 6.54 6.78 -13.67
N ALA A 178 7.35 7.38 -14.55
CA ALA A 178 6.93 8.51 -15.38
C ALA A 178 5.75 8.12 -16.30
N ARG A 179 5.78 6.92 -16.88
CA ARG A 179 4.64 6.38 -17.67
C ARG A 179 3.39 6.25 -16.81
N LYS A 180 3.47 5.67 -15.62
CA LYS A 180 2.32 5.56 -14.70
C LYS A 180 1.73 6.92 -14.35
N LEU A 181 2.58 7.90 -14.04
CA LEU A 181 2.14 9.25 -13.71
C LEU A 181 1.43 9.92 -14.89
N ARG A 182 2.01 9.78 -16.09
CA ARG A 182 1.39 10.26 -17.34
C ARG A 182 0.05 9.59 -17.58
N ASN A 183 -0.03 8.27 -17.42
CA ASN A 183 -1.26 7.51 -17.63
C ASN A 183 -2.35 7.93 -16.63
N PHE A 184 -1.98 8.18 -15.37
CA PHE A 184 -2.90 8.68 -14.35
C PHE A 184 -3.53 10.03 -14.71
N TRP A 185 -2.78 10.91 -15.39
CA TRP A 185 -3.29 12.21 -15.85
C TRP A 185 -3.87 12.19 -17.27
N SER A 186 -3.78 11.07 -17.96
CA SER A 186 -4.28 10.95 -19.33
C SER A 186 -5.80 10.77 -19.33
N ALA A 187 -6.50 11.49 -20.21
CA ALA A 187 -7.93 11.29 -20.46
C ALA A 187 -8.23 10.01 -21.27
N PHE A 188 -7.22 9.16 -21.49
CA PHE A 188 -7.36 7.93 -22.24
C PHE A 188 -8.09 6.89 -21.38
N GLN A 189 -9.37 6.69 -21.68
CA GLN A 189 -10.19 5.66 -21.06
C GLN A 189 -9.90 4.32 -21.73
N TYR A 190 -9.51 3.32 -20.95
CA TYR A 190 -9.36 1.97 -21.46
C TYR A 190 -10.72 1.37 -21.78
N ASP A 191 -10.81 0.76 -22.95
CA ASP A 191 -11.91 -0.13 -23.29
C ASP A 191 -11.70 -1.43 -22.50
N ASP A 192 -12.60 -1.74 -21.58
CA ASP A 192 -12.57 -2.97 -20.77
C ASP A 192 -12.41 -4.24 -21.65
N LEU A 193 -12.87 -4.17 -22.91
CA LEU A 193 -12.75 -5.24 -23.90
C LEU A 193 -11.31 -5.46 -24.37
N SER A 194 -10.51 -4.40 -24.49
CA SER A 194 -9.12 -4.49 -24.95
C SER A 194 -8.21 -5.19 -23.92
N ILE A 195 -8.50 -5.02 -22.63
CA ILE A 195 -7.82 -5.73 -21.53
C ILE A 195 -8.17 -7.23 -21.58
N ILE A 196 -9.42 -7.59 -21.87
CA ILE A 196 -9.84 -9.00 -22.00
C ILE A 196 -9.07 -9.72 -23.11
N THR A 197 -8.78 -9.07 -24.23
CA THR A 197 -7.95 -9.67 -25.30
C THR A 197 -6.52 -9.98 -24.86
N SER A 198 -5.96 -9.24 -23.89
CA SER A 198 -4.64 -9.52 -23.33
C SER A 198 -4.63 -10.58 -22.22
N LEU A 199 -5.82 -10.99 -21.76
CA LEU A 199 -6.04 -12.02 -20.74
C LEU A 199 -6.43 -13.38 -21.35
N ARG A 200 -6.61 -13.46 -22.67
CA ARG A 200 -6.78 -14.71 -23.44
C ARG A 200 -5.44 -15.17 -23.99
#